data_AF-A0A3S9T0S7-F1
#
_entry.id   AF-A0A3S9T0S7-F1
#
_cell.length_a   1.000
_cell.length_b   1.000
_cell.length_c   1.000
_cell.angle_alpha   90.00
_cell.angle_beta   90.00
_cell.angle_gamma   90.00
#
_symmetry.space_group_name_H-M   'P 1'
#
loop_
_entity.id
_entity.type
_entity.pdbx_description
1 polymer ?
#
loop_
_entity_poly.entity_id
_entity_poly.type
_entity_poly.pdbx_seq_one_letter_code
_entity_poly.pdbx_strand_id
1 'polypeptide(L)' 'MTVGKKLHQTLTSLESAKASYEQFAQDTDDKLAQQMFQNGAQQLESLITDLRNRVNYIEQEEPQYKVEQQMMSGQQQKQQ' A
#
# COMPACT_ATOMS: atom_id res chain seq x y z
N MET A 1 5.54 12.80 -10.30
CA MET A 1 5.20 11.70 -9.37
C MET A 1 6.41 11.44 -8.51
N THR A 2 6.28 11.53 -7.18
CA THR A 2 7.34 11.15 -6.24
C THR A 2 7.49 9.63 -6.18
N VAL A 3 8.55 9.14 -5.55
CA VAL A 3 8.73 7.69 -5.31
C VAL A 3 7.62 7.18 -4.40
N GLY A 4 7.23 7.94 -3.37
CA GLY A 4 6.07 7.62 -2.53
C GLY A 4 4.78 7.40 -3.35
N LYS A 5 4.48 8.29 -4.30
CA LYS A 5 3.28 8.14 -5.16
C LYS A 5 3.31 6.89 -6.04
N LYS A 6 4.48 6.48 -6.53
CA LYS A 6 4.64 5.22 -7.29
C LYS A 6 4.41 4.01 -6.38
N LEU A 7 4.92 4.05 -5.15
CA LEU A 7 4.76 2.95 -4.19
C LEU A 7 3.31 2.77 -3.75
N HIS A 8 2.59 3.86 -3.48
CA HIS A 8 1.14 3.81 -3.20
C HIS A 8 0.35 3.16 -4.34
N GLN A 9 0.64 3.55 -5.59
CA GLN A 9 -0.02 2.96 -6.75
C GLN A 9 0.26 1.45 -6.88
N THR A 10 1.50 1.03 -6.65
CA THR A 10 1.85 -0.39 -6.61
C THR A 10 1.13 -1.11 -5.48
N LEU A 11 1.02 -0.50 -4.29
CA LEU A 11 0.32 -1.08 -3.16
C LEU A 11 -1.15 -1.36 -3.47
N THR A 12 -1.86 -0.38 -4.04
CA THR A 12 -3.26 -0.56 -4.47
C THR A 12 -3.40 -1.68 -5.51
N SER A 13 -2.41 -1.83 -6.39
CA SER A 13 -2.40 -2.87 -7.41
C SER A 13 -2.23 -4.27 -6.79
N LEU A 14 -1.36 -4.40 -5.79
CA LEU A 14 -1.16 -5.65 -5.04
C LEU A 14 -2.39 -6.00 -4.20
N GLU A 15 -3.01 -5.04 -3.53
CA GLU A 15 -4.24 -5.25 -2.77
C GLU A 15 -5.39 -5.74 -3.66
N SER A 16 -5.52 -5.15 -4.86
CA SER A 16 -6.51 -5.59 -5.86
C SER A 16 -6.24 -7.00 -6.35
N ALA A 17 -4.96 -7.35 -6.59
CA ALA A 17 -4.57 -8.69 -6.97
C ALA A 17 -4.86 -9.72 -5.87
N LYS A 18 -4.58 -9.37 -4.60
CA LYS A 18 -4.88 -10.22 -3.44
C LYS A 18 -6.38 -10.50 -3.35
N ALA A 19 -7.21 -9.47 -3.42
CA ALA A 19 -8.67 -9.62 -3.40
C ALA A 19 -9.16 -10.51 -4.55
N SER A 20 -8.56 -10.38 -5.74
CA SER A 20 -8.87 -11.24 -6.88
C SER A 20 -8.52 -12.71 -6.60
N TYR A 21 -7.37 -12.99 -5.97
CA TYR A 21 -6.98 -14.35 -5.58
C TYR A 21 -7.92 -14.92 -4.51
N GLU A 22 -8.31 -14.13 -3.52
CA GLU A 22 -9.30 -14.54 -2.51
C GLU A 22 -10.65 -14.88 -3.17
N GLN A 23 -11.09 -14.09 -4.15
CA GLN A 23 -12.30 -14.36 -4.92
C GLN A 23 -12.16 -15.64 -5.77
N PHE A 24 -11.04 -15.82 -6.49
CA PHE A 24 -10.82 -17.03 -7.29
C PHE A 24 -10.80 -18.30 -6.44
N ALA A 25 -10.27 -18.22 -5.22
CA ALA A 25 -10.33 -19.32 -4.27
C ALA A 25 -11.76 -19.67 -3.83
N GLN A 26 -12.68 -18.70 -3.81
CA GLN A 26 -14.09 -18.91 -3.49
C GLN A 26 -14.90 -19.43 -4.69
N ASP A 27 -14.58 -18.94 -5.89
CA ASP A 27 -15.34 -19.24 -7.11
C ASP A 27 -14.98 -20.59 -7.74
N THR A 28 -13.79 -21.13 -7.45
CA THR A 28 -13.33 -22.39 -8.04
C THR A 28 -13.79 -23.61 -7.25
N ASP A 29 -14.28 -24.63 -7.95
CA ASP A 29 -14.61 -25.94 -7.37
C ASP A 29 -13.38 -26.88 -7.28
N ASP A 30 -12.28 -26.55 -7.96
CA ASP A 30 -11.04 -27.33 -7.94
C ASP A 30 -10.27 -27.08 -6.63
N LYS A 31 -10.19 -28.10 -5.77
CA LYS A 31 -9.51 -28.04 -4.47
C LYS A 31 -8.01 -27.68 -4.57
N LEU A 32 -7.32 -28.11 -5.62
CA LEU A 32 -5.91 -27.76 -5.83
C LEU A 32 -5.80 -26.28 -6.20
N ALA A 33 -6.69 -25.79 -7.06
CA ALA A 33 -6.75 -24.38 -7.42
C ALA A 33 -7.11 -23.50 -6.20
N GLN A 34 -8.06 -23.92 -5.36
CA GLN A 34 -8.39 -23.22 -4.10
C GLN A 34 -7.14 -23.03 -3.24
N GLN A 35 -6.39 -24.10 -2.99
CA GLN A 35 -5.15 -24.02 -2.20
C GLN A 35 -4.09 -23.14 -2.86
N MET A 36 -3.93 -23.24 -4.18
CA MET A 36 -3.01 -22.39 -4.93
C MET A 36 -3.35 -20.90 -4.78
N PHE A 37 -4.62 -20.53 -4.95
CA PHE A 37 -5.06 -19.14 -4.80
C PHE A 37 -4.96 -18.63 -3.37
N GLN A 38 -5.31 -19.45 -2.37
CA GLN A 38 -5.13 -19.11 -0.94
C GLN A 38 -3.66 -18.86 -0.60
N ASN A 39 -2.76 -19.74 -1.04
CA ASN A 39 -1.32 -19.57 -0.85
C ASN A 39 -0.80 -18.31 -1.55
N GLY A 40 -1.28 -18.03 -2.77
CA GLY A 40 -0.96 -16.80 -3.49
C GLY A 40 -1.42 -15.54 -2.76
N ALA A 41 -2.63 -15.53 -2.22
CA ALA A 41 -3.15 -14.41 -1.42
C ALA A 41 -2.30 -14.15 -0.17
N GLN A 42 -1.82 -15.20 0.51
CA GLN A 42 -0.91 -15.07 1.66
C GLN A 42 0.45 -14.48 1.26
N GLN A 43 1.01 -14.90 0.13
CA GLN A 43 2.26 -14.31 -0.38
C GLN A 43 2.08 -12.82 -0.73
N LEU A 44 0.96 -12.48 -1.35
CA LEU A 44 0.62 -11.08 -1.64
C LEU A 44 0.46 -10.26 -0.37
N GLU A 45 -0.17 -10.79 0.69
CA GLU A 45 -0.28 -10.09 1.98
C GLU A 45 1.09 -9.78 2.60
N SER A 46 2.05 -10.71 2.51
CA SER A 46 3.42 -10.47 2.96
C SER A 46 4.07 -9.32 2.19
N LEU A 47 3.95 -9.32 0.86
CA LEU A 47 4.50 -8.27 0.00
C LEU A 47 3.84 -6.91 0.24
N ILE A 48 2.52 -6.89 0.44
CA ILE A 48 1.75 -5.69 0.80
C ILE A 48 2.27 -5.11 2.12
N THR A 49 2.50 -5.95 3.13
CA THR A 49 3.03 -5.54 4.43
C THR A 49 4.42 -4.92 4.31
N ASP A 50 5.33 -5.57 3.59
CA ASP A 50 6.68 -5.08 3.36
C ASP A 50 6.67 -3.73 2.61
N LEU A 51 5.82 -3.61 1.60
CA LEU A 51 5.71 -2.39 0.80
C LEU A 51 5.07 -1.25 1.59
N ARG A 52 4.07 -1.51 2.44
CA ARG A 52 3.50 -0.53 3.39
C ARG A 52 4.56 0.02 4.33
N ASN A 53 5.39 -0.84 4.91
CA ASN A 53 6.49 -0.42 5.78
C ASN A 53 7.45 0.50 5.03
N ARG A 54 7.76 0.18 3.76
CA ARG A 54 8.62 1.00 2.91
C ARG A 54 8.00 2.35 2.55
N VAL A 55 6.70 2.38 2.25
CA VAL A 55 5.95 3.61 2.01
C VAL A 55 6.04 4.53 3.23
N ASN A 56 5.69 4.01 4.41
CA ASN A 56 5.72 4.79 5.65
C ASN A 56 7.10 5.40 5.93
N TYR A 57 8.16 4.63 5.69
CA TYR A 57 9.53 5.13 5.83
C TYR A 57 9.85 6.25 4.83
N ILE A 58 9.50 6.07 3.56
CA ILE A 58 9.78 7.08 2.52
C ILE A 58 8.97 8.36 2.75
N GLU A 59 7.73 8.25 3.19
CA GLU A 59 6.90 9.43 3.48
C GLU A 59 7.46 10.28 4.63
N GLN A 60 8.15 9.67 5.60
CA GLN A 60 8.86 10.39 6.65
C GLN A 60 10.13 11.11 6.15
N GLU A 61 10.75 10.55 5.11
CA GLU A 61 12.01 11.07 4.54
C GLU A 61 11.78 12.13 3.45
N GLU A 62 10.62 12.13 2.79
CA GLU A 62 10.34 13.01 1.64
C GLU A 62 10.24 14.50 2.06
N PRO A 63 11.02 15.39 1.42
CA PRO A 63 11.04 16.81 1.77
C PRO A 63 9.71 17.52 1.53
N GLN A 64 8.84 16.99 0.66
CA GLN A 64 7.50 17.57 0.45
C GLN A 64 6.60 17.45 1.69
N TYR A 65 6.65 16.33 2.43
CA TYR A 65 5.94 16.20 3.72
C TYR A 65 6.50 17.18 4.76
N LYS A 66 7.84 17.34 4.80
CA LYS A 66 8.51 18.29 5.71
C LYS A 66 8.12 19.75 5.38
N VAL A 67 8.03 20.08 4.10
CA VAL A 67 7.66 21.43 3.63
C VAL A 67 6.16 21.71 3.87
N GLU A 68 5.27 20.75 3.66
CA GLU A 68 3.84 20.91 3.96
C GLU A 68 3.58 21.10 5.46
N GLN A 69 4.31 20.36 6.31
CA GLN A 69 4.24 20.51 7.76
C GLN A 69 4.78 21.87 8.25
N GLN A 70 5.82 22.41 7.60
CA GLN A 70 6.32 23.76 7.87
C GLN A 70 5.36 24.86 7.38
N MET A 71 4.67 24.66 6.27
CA MET A 71 3.68 25.62 5.77
C MET A 71 2.41 25.67 6.65
N MET A 72 1.96 24.52 7.16
CA MET A 72 0.82 24.45 8.08
C MET A 72 1.12 25.10 9.44
N SER A 73 2.33 24.94 9.97
CA SER A 73 2.73 25.57 11.24
C SER A 73 2.90 27.09 11.11
N GLY A 74 3.35 27.59 9.96
CA GLY A 74 3.49 29.03 9.69
C GLY A 74 2.16 29.79 9.53
N GLN A 75 1.07 29.11 9.14
CA GLN A 75 -0.25 29.75 9.01
C GLN A 75 -0.96 29.94 10.36
N GLN A 76 -0.72 29.06 11.34
CA GLN A 76 -1.28 29.21 12.70
C GLN A 76 -0.66 30.37 13.50
N GLN A 77 0.60 30.73 13.22
CA GLN A 77 1.26 31.86 13.88
C GLN A 77 0.86 33.24 13.32
N LYS A 78 0.29 33.32 12.11
CA LYS A 78 -0.16 34.60 11.52
C LYS A 78 -1.59 35.01 11.91
N GLN A 79 -2.30 34.18 12.68
CA GLN A 79 -3.65 34.46 13.18
C GLN A 79 -3.70 34.78 14.69
N GLN A 80 -2.56 35.01 15.33
CA GLN A 80 -2.46 35.56 16.70
C GLN A 80 -1.78 36.93 16.69
#